data_AF-A0A929YKT7-F1
#
_entry.id   AF-A0A929YKT7-F1
#
_cell.length_a   1.000
_cell.length_b   1.000
_cell.length_c   1.000
_cell.angle_alpha   90.00
_cell.angle_beta   90.00
_cell.angle_gamma   90.00
#
_symmetry.space_group_name_H-M   'P 1'
#
loop_
_entity.id
_entity.type
_entity.pdbx_description
1 polymer ?
#
loop_
_entity_poly.entity_id
_entity_poly.type
_entity_poly.pdbx_seq_one_letter_code
_entity_poly.pdbx_strand_id
1 'polypeptide(L)'
;MNKFLNRGLVLAGVVSMSMGLFGGPKAAAYGERQVDQFLTDSSKDYINLSGKDRQDTSRLISQMAYDHSDEVIIVDGSNYVDSMSAIQVSAYLDAPILLNGKAGLDKGTRAEMIRLRAEHAYLVGCNINPKLEADLVEEGCKVTRISAEKPFDLSYKCGEFANKNKTTTKKSLILASSEVFADSLSMSSYSYANKVPMLLVPKDIDDNMAKIINDYGAEEVLVIGGENTISGESMAKIGKARRISGQDRYQTSRIIQKDYYPDSKNSLIASGLTFADTVAASPLAGLMKANIVLVKNTSEEVHDYHFQKIVAVGGLVKKYMTDVVYINPHQDDETIDMGLDIIRDVKDGRKVYLILMTDGSKSKIYESLDREFIRTNRSRISRDDFTYLRDMEMVRALETMGVKKENVIFTKNRNLEIDKDTVIRAIEKFEAGHGNNFSYKSLAKNSHDKSGGNVDHFACHDGVKEFCQKNSRNYTFYSSQPTYDDPAIHVKNPSYEERELWTQALKQYELTDPSLGYYGVGFRSVGGIMNRKMYNMQEFIDYN
;
A
#
# COMPACT_ATOMS: atom_id res chain seq x y z
N MET A 1 -32.31 36.37 15.14
CA MET A 1 -32.48 37.61 14.35
C MET A 1 -31.18 37.89 13.62
N ASN A 2 -31.16 37.63 12.31
CA ASN A 2 -30.24 38.07 11.25
C ASN A 2 -28.72 38.18 11.50
N LYS A 3 -27.98 37.27 10.85
CA LYS A 3 -26.78 37.45 9.99
C LYS A 3 -26.21 36.03 9.83
N PHE A 4 -26.30 35.35 8.69
CA PHE A 4 -25.65 35.66 7.42
C PHE A 4 -26.37 34.91 6.28
N LEU A 5 -26.72 35.65 5.23
CA LEU A 5 -27.09 35.11 3.92
C LEU A 5 -26.43 36.02 2.86
N ASN A 6 -25.90 35.37 1.83
CA ASN A 6 -25.60 35.86 0.48
C ASN A 6 -24.26 36.55 0.15
N ARG A 7 -23.37 35.78 -0.51
CA ARG A 7 -22.86 35.89 -1.91
C ARG A 7 -21.46 35.25 -1.99
N GLY A 8 -21.09 34.38 -2.92
CA GLY A 8 -21.61 34.16 -4.27
C GLY A 8 -21.44 32.72 -4.79
N LEU A 9 -22.00 32.55 -5.98
CA LEU A 9 -22.46 31.34 -6.65
C LEU A 9 -21.64 31.14 -7.94
N VAL A 10 -21.18 29.90 -8.22
CA VAL A 10 -21.00 29.33 -9.58
C VAL A 10 -21.18 27.80 -9.43
N LEU A 11 -22.37 27.25 -9.72
CA LEU A 11 -22.77 26.45 -10.90
C LEU A 11 -21.77 25.34 -11.31
N ALA A 12 -22.15 24.11 -11.70
CA ALA A 12 -23.41 23.38 -11.76
C ALA A 12 -23.06 21.90 -12.13
N GLY A 13 -23.92 20.96 -11.75
CA GLY A 13 -23.80 19.55 -12.16
C GLY A 13 -24.81 18.65 -11.45
N VAL A 14 -26.10 18.98 -11.58
CA VAL A 14 -27.23 18.22 -11.05
C VAL A 14 -27.58 17.07 -12.00
N VAL A 15 -27.74 15.85 -11.48
CA VAL A 15 -28.69 14.89 -12.04
C VAL A 15 -29.69 14.57 -10.93
N SER A 16 -30.91 15.04 -11.14
CA SER A 16 -32.09 14.76 -10.32
C SER A 16 -32.80 13.51 -10.86
N MET A 17 -33.29 12.64 -9.98
CA MET A 17 -34.40 11.76 -10.30
C MET A 17 -35.32 11.62 -9.09
N SER A 18 -36.61 11.60 -9.40
CA SER A 18 -37.77 12.03 -8.63
C SER A 18 -38.28 11.04 -7.59
N MET A 19 -38.82 11.58 -6.48
CA MET A 19 -39.64 10.90 -5.47
C MET A 19 -40.97 10.39 -6.04
N GLY A 20 -41.39 9.20 -5.58
CA GLY A 20 -42.77 8.74 -5.54
C GLY A 20 -43.06 8.10 -4.17
N LEU A 21 -44.09 8.59 -3.47
CA LEU A 21 -44.63 8.01 -2.22
C LEU A 21 -45.54 6.80 -2.50
N PHE A 22 -45.49 5.76 -1.66
CA PHE A 22 -46.63 5.07 -0.99
C PHE A 22 -46.07 4.02 0.02
N GLY A 23 -46.83 3.71 1.08
CA GLY A 23 -46.34 3.28 2.41
C GLY A 23 -46.05 1.79 2.70
N GLY A 24 -45.09 1.59 3.63
CA GLY A 24 -44.82 0.43 4.52
C GLY A 24 -44.42 -0.93 3.88
N PRO A 25 -43.56 -1.79 4.51
CA PRO A 25 -42.81 -1.68 5.76
C PRO A 25 -41.31 -1.32 5.56
N LYS A 26 -40.65 -0.91 6.65
CA LYS A 26 -39.23 -0.46 6.82
C LYS A 26 -38.29 -0.66 5.61
N ALA A 27 -37.85 0.48 5.07
CA ALA A 27 -36.88 0.63 3.99
C ALA A 27 -35.63 -0.26 4.17
N ALA A 28 -35.50 -1.24 3.28
CA ALA A 28 -34.19 -1.71 2.87
C ALA A 28 -33.58 -0.70 1.89
N ALA A 29 -32.26 -0.52 2.02
CA ALA A 29 -31.35 0.09 1.04
C ALA A 29 -31.49 1.61 0.78
N TYR A 30 -30.96 2.42 1.71
CA TYR A 30 -30.32 3.67 1.32
C TYR A 30 -29.03 3.34 0.56
N GLY A 31 -29.07 3.46 -0.77
CA GLY A 31 -27.94 3.47 -1.71
C GLY A 31 -27.08 2.20 -1.77
N GLU A 32 -27.14 1.45 -2.87
CA GLU A 32 -26.05 0.53 -3.23
C GLU A 32 -24.76 1.35 -3.46
N ARG A 33 -23.70 0.92 -2.76
CA ARG A 33 -22.60 1.75 -2.20
C ARG A 33 -21.40 1.81 -3.15
N GLN A 34 -20.48 2.77 -2.96
CA GLN A 34 -19.16 2.79 -3.64
C GLN A 34 -18.41 1.44 -3.53
N VAL A 35 -18.68 0.68 -2.46
CA VAL A 35 -18.26 -0.72 -2.30
C VAL A 35 -18.82 -1.63 -3.40
N ASP A 36 -20.14 -1.63 -3.64
CA ASP A 36 -20.77 -2.46 -4.66
C ASP A 36 -20.28 -2.08 -6.07
N GLN A 37 -20.06 -0.78 -6.30
CA GLN A 37 -19.45 -0.30 -7.55
C GLN A 37 -18.06 -0.89 -7.75
N PHE A 38 -17.20 -0.89 -6.72
CA PHE A 38 -15.87 -1.50 -6.81
C PHE A 38 -15.94 -3.02 -6.99
N LEU A 39 -16.82 -3.70 -6.26
CA LEU A 39 -16.94 -5.16 -6.32
C LEU A 39 -17.45 -5.65 -7.69
N THR A 40 -18.25 -4.85 -8.38
CA THR A 40 -18.81 -5.19 -9.70
C THR A 40 -18.01 -4.67 -10.90
N ASP A 41 -17.13 -3.67 -10.69
CA ASP A 41 -16.28 -3.11 -11.75
C ASP A 41 -15.19 -4.10 -12.17
N SER A 42 -15.37 -4.77 -13.31
CA SER A 42 -14.40 -5.73 -13.86
C SER A 42 -13.08 -5.11 -14.31
N SER A 43 -12.97 -3.77 -14.36
CA SER A 43 -11.74 -3.06 -14.74
C SER A 43 -10.82 -2.75 -13.55
N LYS A 44 -11.31 -2.91 -12.31
CA LYS A 44 -10.59 -2.53 -11.09
C LYS A 44 -10.55 -3.66 -10.09
N ASP A 45 -9.43 -4.34 -10.00
CA ASP A 45 -9.23 -5.41 -9.02
C ASP A 45 -8.59 -4.90 -7.72
N TYR A 46 -8.33 -3.59 -7.65
CA TYR A 46 -7.62 -2.99 -6.54
C TYR A 46 -7.96 -1.55 -6.23
N ILE A 47 -7.98 -1.24 -4.93
CA ILE A 47 -7.97 0.12 -4.39
C ILE A 47 -6.97 0.22 -3.24
N ASN A 48 -6.28 1.35 -3.15
CA ASN A 48 -5.48 1.72 -1.99
C ASN A 48 -6.16 2.85 -1.21
N LEU A 49 -6.41 2.62 0.08
CA LEU A 49 -6.95 3.60 1.01
C LEU A 49 -5.87 3.97 2.03
N SER A 50 -5.08 4.99 1.71
CA SER A 50 -3.99 5.48 2.55
C SER A 50 -3.97 7.00 2.59
N GLY A 51 -4.13 7.57 3.78
CA GLY A 51 -3.97 8.99 4.05
C GLY A 51 -2.55 9.36 4.48
N LYS A 52 -2.33 10.66 4.77
CA LYS A 52 -1.04 11.14 5.32
C LYS A 52 -0.77 10.61 6.74
N ASP A 53 -1.83 10.28 7.45
CA ASP A 53 -1.85 9.75 8.80
C ASP A 53 -3.06 8.82 8.98
N ARG A 54 -3.16 8.18 10.15
CA ARG A 54 -4.24 7.24 10.48
C ARG A 54 -5.62 7.91 10.48
N GLN A 55 -5.69 9.19 10.80
CA GLN A 55 -6.95 9.93 10.80
C GLN A 55 -7.44 10.12 9.36
N ASP A 56 -6.57 10.58 8.45
CA ASP A 56 -6.89 10.66 7.01
C ASP A 56 -7.23 9.30 6.41
N THR A 57 -6.50 8.23 6.76
CA THR A 57 -6.84 6.87 6.31
C THR A 57 -8.25 6.48 6.75
N SER A 58 -8.62 6.71 8.02
CA SER A 58 -9.97 6.40 8.52
C SER A 58 -11.08 7.16 7.77
N ARG A 59 -10.81 8.40 7.35
CA ARG A 59 -11.73 9.20 6.54
C ARG A 59 -11.90 8.64 5.13
N LEU A 60 -10.81 8.24 4.47
CA LEU A 60 -10.87 7.60 3.15
C LEU A 60 -11.67 6.28 3.19
N ILE A 61 -11.49 5.50 4.25
CA ILE A 61 -12.28 4.29 4.48
C ILE A 61 -13.76 4.63 4.66
N SER A 62 -14.07 5.64 5.48
CA SER A 62 -15.44 6.13 5.67
C SER A 62 -16.09 6.57 4.36
N GLN A 63 -15.36 7.31 3.52
CA GLN A 63 -15.82 7.75 2.20
C GLN A 63 -16.11 6.59 1.27
N MET A 64 -15.28 5.55 1.29
CA MET A 64 -15.49 4.33 0.51
C MET A 64 -16.68 3.51 1.00
N ALA A 65 -16.88 3.44 2.32
CA ALA A 65 -17.87 2.56 2.93
C ALA A 65 -19.26 3.20 3.07
N TYR A 66 -19.34 4.53 3.23
CA TYR A 66 -20.56 5.24 3.62
C TYR A 66 -20.73 6.55 2.84
N ASP A 67 -21.85 6.69 2.13
CA ASP A 67 -22.24 7.98 1.55
C ASP A 67 -22.93 8.90 2.58
N HIS A 68 -23.59 8.30 3.58
CA HIS A 68 -24.32 8.94 4.66
C HIS A 68 -24.24 8.06 5.92
N SER A 69 -24.20 8.68 7.10
CA SER A 69 -24.38 7.99 8.39
C SER A 69 -24.80 8.99 9.45
N ASP A 70 -25.99 8.79 10.05
CA ASP A 70 -26.48 9.62 11.16
C ASP A 70 -25.64 9.42 12.43
N GLU A 71 -24.99 8.27 12.55
CA GLU A 71 -24.20 7.85 13.70
C GLU A 71 -22.72 7.73 13.30
N VAL A 72 -21.82 8.14 14.18
CA VAL A 72 -20.37 7.97 13.99
C VAL A 72 -19.70 7.52 15.27
N ILE A 73 -18.70 6.66 15.16
CA ILE A 73 -17.91 6.21 16.30
C ILE A 73 -16.59 6.97 16.26
N ILE A 74 -16.32 7.75 17.31
CA ILE A 74 -15.10 8.55 17.42
C ILE A 74 -14.20 7.94 18.50
N VAL A 75 -12.94 7.70 18.16
CA VAL A 75 -11.97 7.07 19.06
C VAL A 75 -10.56 7.67 18.90
N ASP A 76 -9.77 7.66 19.97
CA ASP A 76 -8.35 8.03 19.90
C ASP A 76 -7.60 6.99 19.03
N GLY A 77 -7.17 7.42 17.85
CA GLY A 77 -6.46 6.54 16.91
C GLY A 77 -5.11 6.03 17.41
N SER A 78 -4.59 6.57 18.52
CA SER A 78 -3.36 6.09 19.16
C SER A 78 -3.58 5.00 20.21
N ASN A 79 -4.83 4.73 20.62
CA ASN A 79 -5.14 3.72 21.62
C ASN A 79 -5.74 2.46 20.99
N TYR A 80 -4.97 1.38 21.00
CA TYR A 80 -5.37 0.08 20.45
C TYR A 80 -6.62 -0.48 21.14
N VAL A 81 -6.67 -0.50 22.47
CA VAL A 81 -7.78 -1.07 23.23
C VAL A 81 -9.08 -0.32 22.96
N ASP A 82 -9.02 1.02 22.97
CA ASP A 82 -10.19 1.86 22.74
C ASP A 82 -10.73 1.63 21.33
N SER A 83 -9.85 1.69 20.33
CA SER A 83 -10.23 1.55 18.91
C SER A 83 -10.72 0.13 18.58
N MET A 84 -10.08 -0.91 19.11
CA MET A 84 -10.52 -2.29 18.89
C MET A 84 -11.87 -2.57 19.55
N SER A 85 -12.12 -2.03 20.75
CA SER A 85 -13.41 -2.17 21.44
C SER A 85 -14.56 -1.52 20.65
N ALA A 86 -14.27 -0.42 19.94
CA ALA A 86 -15.22 0.35 19.15
C ALA A 86 -15.80 -0.39 17.94
N ILE A 87 -15.13 -1.43 17.42
CA ILE A 87 -15.60 -2.26 16.29
C ILE A 87 -16.99 -2.82 16.54
N GLN A 88 -17.25 -3.28 17.76
CA GLN A 88 -18.51 -3.92 18.14
C GLN A 88 -19.67 -2.90 18.14
N VAL A 89 -19.39 -1.66 18.58
CA VAL A 89 -20.34 -0.55 18.57
C VAL A 89 -20.67 -0.16 17.13
N SER A 90 -19.62 -0.04 16.30
CA SER A 90 -19.74 0.22 14.86
C SER A 90 -20.53 -0.86 14.12
N ALA A 91 -20.33 -2.13 14.44
CA ALA A 91 -21.06 -3.26 13.86
C ALA A 91 -22.55 -3.26 14.22
N TYR A 92 -22.88 -2.84 15.44
CA TYR A 92 -24.28 -2.76 15.87
C TYR A 92 -25.02 -1.63 15.16
N LEU A 93 -24.38 -0.47 15.04
CA LEU A 93 -24.94 0.76 14.46
C LEU A 93 -24.86 0.80 12.91
N ASP A 94 -24.06 -0.06 12.29
CA ASP A 94 -23.68 0.06 10.86
C ASP A 94 -23.10 1.45 10.53
N ALA A 95 -22.20 1.94 11.38
CA ALA A 95 -21.67 3.29 11.33
C ALA A 95 -20.13 3.32 11.27
N PRO A 96 -19.50 4.33 10.62
CA PRO A 96 -18.05 4.39 10.47
C PRO A 96 -17.31 4.64 11.79
N ILE A 97 -16.07 4.13 11.85
CA ILE A 97 -15.09 4.48 12.89
C ILE A 97 -14.20 5.58 12.34
N LEU A 98 -14.28 6.78 12.92
CA LEU A 98 -13.38 7.88 12.62
C LEU A 98 -12.33 7.98 13.73
N LEU A 99 -11.06 7.92 13.34
CA LEU A 99 -9.96 8.10 14.27
C LEU A 99 -9.72 9.59 14.47
N ASN A 100 -9.58 10.01 15.73
CA ASN A 100 -9.29 11.39 16.10
C ASN A 100 -7.93 11.49 16.83
N GLY A 101 -7.34 12.68 16.82
CA GLY A 101 -6.13 12.99 17.59
C GLY A 101 -6.39 13.31 19.06
N LYS A 102 -5.33 13.66 19.81
CA LYS A 102 -5.41 13.97 21.24
C LYS A 102 -5.77 15.42 21.57
N ALA A 103 -5.83 16.33 20.59
CA ALA A 103 -5.92 17.77 20.82
C ALA A 103 -7.34 18.34 20.91
N GLY A 104 -8.38 17.51 20.80
CA GLY A 104 -9.77 17.94 20.55
C GLY A 104 -10.24 17.44 19.18
N LEU A 105 -11.41 17.89 18.71
CA LEU A 105 -11.95 17.47 17.42
C LEU A 105 -11.08 17.99 16.27
N ASP A 106 -10.45 17.09 15.52
CA ASP A 106 -9.62 17.50 14.41
C ASP A 106 -10.46 17.95 13.20
N LYS A 107 -9.93 18.92 12.44
CA LYS A 107 -10.66 19.57 11.34
C LYS A 107 -11.10 18.58 10.26
N GLY A 108 -10.30 17.55 9.99
CA GLY A 108 -10.63 16.56 8.98
C GLY A 108 -11.77 15.67 9.45
N THR A 109 -11.77 15.24 10.72
CA THR A 109 -12.81 14.39 11.30
C THR A 109 -14.12 15.14 11.34
N ARG A 110 -14.09 16.43 11.73
CA ARG A 110 -15.24 17.33 11.61
C ARG A 110 -15.78 17.41 10.17
N ALA A 111 -14.91 17.60 9.19
CA ALA A 111 -15.33 17.68 7.78
C ALA A 111 -15.98 16.37 7.30
N GLU A 112 -15.45 15.23 7.71
CA GLU A 112 -16.00 13.92 7.37
C GLU A 112 -17.35 13.68 8.06
N MET A 113 -17.52 14.07 9.33
CA MET A 113 -18.82 14.03 10.00
C MET A 113 -19.88 14.87 9.28
N ILE A 114 -19.51 16.07 8.80
CA ILE A 114 -20.40 16.93 8.02
C ILE A 114 -20.76 16.26 6.68
N ARG A 115 -19.79 15.63 6.00
CA ARG A 115 -20.03 14.90 4.75
C ARG A 115 -21.04 13.77 4.97
N LEU A 116 -20.86 13.00 6.04
CA LEU A 116 -21.76 11.91 6.45
C LEU A 116 -23.12 12.40 6.94
N ARG A 117 -23.26 13.68 7.27
CA ARG A 117 -24.42 14.28 7.95
C ARG A 117 -24.70 13.63 9.31
N ALA A 118 -23.62 13.33 10.03
CA ALA A 118 -23.70 12.73 11.36
C ALA A 118 -24.38 13.65 12.37
N GLU A 119 -25.38 13.11 13.08
CA GLU A 119 -26.11 13.81 14.14
C GLU A 119 -25.73 13.28 15.54
N HIS A 120 -25.21 12.05 15.62
CA HIS A 120 -24.87 11.39 16.88
C HIS A 120 -23.46 10.79 16.87
N ALA A 121 -22.59 11.33 17.72
CA ALA A 121 -21.25 10.80 17.97
C ALA A 121 -21.21 9.86 19.20
N TYR A 122 -20.66 8.67 19.01
CA TYR A 122 -20.35 7.71 20.06
C TYR A 122 -18.86 7.78 20.41
N LEU A 123 -18.54 8.32 21.58
CA LEU A 123 -17.17 8.40 22.09
C LEU A 123 -16.84 7.13 22.86
N VAL A 124 -15.91 6.33 22.33
CA VAL A 124 -15.47 5.07 22.92
C VAL A 124 -14.05 5.22 23.45
N GLY A 125 -13.82 4.86 24.71
CA GLY A 125 -12.45 4.76 25.24
C GLY A 125 -12.32 4.77 26.75
N CYS A 126 -11.17 4.36 27.24
CA CYS A 126 -10.89 4.35 28.69
C CYS A 126 -10.65 5.76 29.25
N ASN A 127 -9.97 6.61 28.48
CA ASN A 127 -9.60 7.97 28.88
C ASN A 127 -10.00 8.98 27.80
N ILE A 128 -11.30 9.20 27.66
CA ILE A 128 -11.84 10.14 26.67
C ILE A 128 -11.43 11.57 27.01
N ASN A 129 -10.85 12.26 26.02
CA ASN A 129 -10.47 13.66 26.14
C ASN A 129 -11.72 14.55 26.31
N PRO A 130 -11.87 15.27 27.44
CA PRO A 130 -13.01 16.17 27.66
C PRO A 130 -13.14 17.27 26.61
N LYS A 131 -12.02 17.72 26.03
CA LYS A 131 -12.05 18.72 24.95
C LYS A 131 -12.69 18.18 23.68
N LEU A 132 -12.44 16.92 23.32
CA LEU A 132 -13.07 16.29 22.15
C LEU A 132 -14.60 16.23 22.33
N GLU A 133 -15.05 15.86 23.53
CA GLU A 133 -16.48 15.83 23.87
C GLU A 133 -17.11 17.23 23.78
N ALA A 134 -16.45 18.25 24.34
CA ALA A 134 -16.93 19.63 24.28
C ALA A 134 -17.01 20.15 22.82
N ASP A 135 -15.97 19.91 22.02
CA ASP A 135 -15.93 20.32 20.62
C ASP A 135 -17.08 19.66 19.82
N LEU A 136 -17.36 18.37 20.04
CA LEU A 136 -18.48 17.66 19.39
C LEU A 136 -19.86 18.23 19.75
N VAL A 137 -20.07 18.61 21.02
CA VAL A 137 -21.31 19.25 21.46
C VAL A 137 -21.46 20.64 20.85
N GLU A 138 -20.37 21.41 20.73
CA GLU A 138 -20.37 22.72 20.08
C GLU A 138 -20.73 22.65 18.59
N GLU A 139 -20.36 21.55 17.92
CA GLU A 139 -20.79 21.24 16.54
C GLU A 139 -22.28 20.84 16.44
N GLY A 140 -23.01 20.77 17.56
CA GLY A 140 -24.42 20.42 17.60
C GLY A 140 -24.70 18.92 17.52
N CYS A 141 -23.67 18.07 17.63
CA CYS A 141 -23.86 16.62 17.66
C CYS A 141 -24.36 16.16 19.03
N LYS A 142 -25.29 15.20 19.04
CA LYS A 142 -25.58 14.42 20.24
C LYS A 142 -24.37 13.55 20.56
N VAL A 143 -23.93 13.52 21.82
CA VAL A 143 -22.78 12.72 22.23
C VAL A 143 -23.23 11.61 23.18
N THR A 144 -22.77 10.38 22.94
CA THR A 144 -22.91 9.27 23.89
C THR A 144 -21.57 8.67 24.21
N ARG A 145 -21.26 8.60 25.50
CA ARG A 145 -20.02 8.06 26.02
C ARG A 145 -20.15 6.57 26.34
N ILE A 146 -19.24 5.77 25.80
CA ILE A 146 -19.03 4.37 26.20
C ILE A 146 -17.60 4.28 26.74
N SER A 147 -17.47 4.34 28.07
CA SER A 147 -16.16 4.34 28.75
C SER A 147 -16.10 3.41 29.95
N ALA A 148 -14.90 2.92 30.23
CA ALA A 148 -14.55 2.19 31.44
C ALA A 148 -13.08 2.45 31.79
N GLU A 149 -12.66 2.19 33.02
CA GLU A 149 -11.27 2.45 33.41
C GLU A 149 -10.29 1.40 32.88
N LYS A 150 -10.76 0.16 32.69
CA LYS A 150 -9.93 -0.98 32.30
C LYS A 150 -10.29 -1.50 30.90
N PRO A 151 -9.31 -2.03 30.15
CA PRO A 151 -9.51 -2.62 28.82
C PRO A 151 -10.64 -3.65 28.74
N PHE A 152 -10.64 -4.62 29.67
CA PHE A 152 -11.66 -5.66 29.71
C PHE A 152 -13.06 -5.05 29.90
N ASP A 153 -13.22 -4.17 30.88
CA ASP A 153 -14.50 -3.51 31.17
C ASP A 153 -15.01 -2.68 30.00
N LEU A 154 -14.11 -2.00 29.27
CA LEU A 154 -14.49 -1.24 28.07
C LEU A 154 -14.99 -2.17 26.97
N SER A 155 -14.22 -3.20 26.64
CA SER A 155 -14.59 -4.16 25.59
C SER A 155 -15.88 -4.91 25.93
N TYR A 156 -16.10 -5.25 27.21
CA TYR A 156 -17.32 -5.84 27.73
C TYR A 156 -18.52 -4.91 27.59
N LYS A 157 -18.39 -3.63 27.98
CA LYS A 157 -19.46 -2.63 27.80
C LYS A 157 -19.81 -2.42 26.33
N CYS A 158 -18.82 -2.41 25.44
CA CYS A 158 -19.04 -2.31 23.99
C CYS A 158 -19.77 -3.55 23.45
N GLY A 159 -19.37 -4.75 23.89
CA GLY A 159 -20.04 -6.00 23.53
C GLY A 159 -21.49 -6.08 24.04
N GLU A 160 -21.74 -5.66 25.28
CA GLU A 160 -23.10 -5.57 25.83
C GLU A 160 -23.94 -4.51 25.11
N PHE A 161 -23.35 -3.38 24.72
CA PHE A 161 -24.01 -2.38 23.88
C PHE A 161 -24.47 -2.99 22.56
N ALA A 162 -23.59 -3.74 21.88
CA ALA A 162 -23.89 -4.41 20.62
C ALA A 162 -24.94 -5.53 20.76
N ASN A 163 -25.10 -6.08 21.97
CA ASN A 163 -26.05 -7.16 22.25
C ASN A 163 -27.37 -6.72 22.88
N LYS A 164 -27.64 -5.41 23.02
CA LYS A 164 -28.83 -4.87 23.70
C LYS A 164 -30.17 -5.42 23.20
N ASN A 165 -30.27 -5.83 21.94
CA ASN A 165 -31.52 -6.33 21.38
C ASN A 165 -31.80 -7.82 21.67
N LYS A 166 -30.86 -8.61 22.21
CA LYS A 166 -31.03 -10.01 22.65
C LYS A 166 -31.81 -10.96 21.71
N THR A 167 -32.03 -10.61 20.44
CA THR A 167 -32.84 -11.38 19.49
C THR A 167 -32.06 -12.51 18.83
N THR A 168 -30.74 -12.56 19.02
CA THR A 168 -29.86 -13.64 18.55
C THR A 168 -29.35 -14.44 19.73
N THR A 169 -29.40 -15.77 19.62
CA THR A 169 -28.67 -16.67 20.53
C THR A 169 -27.17 -16.33 20.45
N LYS A 170 -26.51 -16.19 21.61
CA LYS A 170 -25.07 -15.90 21.70
C LYS A 170 -24.27 -17.14 21.25
N LYS A 171 -24.15 -17.34 19.93
CA LYS A 171 -23.44 -18.51 19.37
C LYS A 171 -21.95 -18.49 19.66
N SER A 172 -21.31 -17.33 19.54
CA SER A 172 -19.86 -17.21 19.69
C SER A 172 -19.46 -15.97 20.49
N LEU A 173 -18.30 -16.05 21.13
CA LEU A 173 -17.60 -14.95 21.78
C LEU A 173 -16.13 -14.99 21.35
N ILE A 174 -15.53 -13.85 21.03
CA ILE A 174 -14.10 -13.77 20.69
C ILE A 174 -13.34 -13.23 21.91
N LEU A 175 -12.25 -13.88 22.28
CA LEU A 175 -11.25 -13.39 23.21
C LEU A 175 -9.98 -13.06 22.46
N ALA A 176 -9.47 -11.85 22.67
CA ALA A 176 -8.22 -11.40 22.08
C ALA A 176 -7.38 -10.65 23.11
N SER A 177 -6.07 -10.57 22.89
CA SER A 177 -5.17 -9.91 23.84
C SER A 177 -5.41 -8.40 23.89
N SER A 178 -5.49 -7.85 25.10
CA SER A 178 -5.47 -6.41 25.35
C SER A 178 -4.06 -5.80 25.22
N GLU A 179 -3.02 -6.64 25.17
CA GLU A 179 -1.61 -6.25 25.21
C GLU A 179 -0.95 -6.36 23.83
N VAL A 180 -1.37 -7.36 23.04
CA VAL A 180 -0.81 -7.64 21.71
C VAL A 180 -1.91 -7.59 20.66
N PHE A 181 -1.84 -6.59 19.77
CA PHE A 181 -2.91 -6.31 18.80
C PHE A 181 -2.95 -7.25 17.59
N ALA A 182 -1.82 -7.86 17.22
CA ALA A 182 -1.67 -8.35 15.86
C ALA A 182 -2.64 -9.48 15.50
N ASP A 183 -2.84 -10.43 16.40
CA ASP A 183 -3.75 -11.54 16.16
C ASP A 183 -5.23 -11.09 16.20
N SER A 184 -5.56 -10.08 17.00
CA SER A 184 -6.93 -9.59 17.16
C SER A 184 -7.45 -8.90 15.89
N LEU A 185 -6.58 -8.16 15.21
CA LEU A 185 -6.88 -7.43 13.98
C LEU A 185 -7.46 -8.33 12.89
N SER A 186 -6.93 -9.54 12.73
CA SER A 186 -7.38 -10.46 11.69
C SER A 186 -8.81 -10.96 11.90
N MET A 187 -9.31 -10.92 13.15
CA MET A 187 -10.66 -11.32 13.51
C MET A 187 -11.65 -10.15 13.59
N SER A 188 -11.20 -8.91 13.38
CA SER A 188 -12.05 -7.71 13.49
C SER A 188 -13.17 -7.68 12.44
N SER A 189 -12.85 -8.03 11.20
CA SER A 189 -13.81 -8.15 10.10
C SER A 189 -14.89 -9.18 10.38
N TYR A 190 -14.53 -10.33 10.96
CA TYR A 190 -15.46 -11.38 11.33
C TYR A 190 -16.36 -10.96 12.49
N SER A 191 -15.78 -10.34 13.52
CA SER A 191 -16.52 -9.75 14.65
C SER A 191 -17.56 -8.74 14.16
N TYR A 192 -17.16 -7.85 13.24
CA TYR A 192 -18.07 -6.87 12.65
C TYR A 192 -19.18 -7.54 11.83
N ALA A 193 -18.82 -8.34 10.83
CA ALA A 193 -19.76 -8.91 9.85
C ALA A 193 -20.82 -9.80 10.50
N ASN A 194 -20.43 -10.56 11.53
CA ASN A 194 -21.31 -11.51 12.21
C ASN A 194 -21.87 -10.96 13.53
N LYS A 195 -21.54 -9.70 13.87
CA LYS A 195 -21.90 -9.06 15.14
C LYS A 195 -21.52 -9.93 16.35
N VAL A 196 -20.36 -10.58 16.27
CA VAL A 196 -19.82 -11.45 17.32
C VAL A 196 -19.02 -10.58 18.29
N PRO A 197 -19.39 -10.51 19.59
CA PRO A 197 -18.66 -9.72 20.56
C PRO A 197 -17.21 -10.17 20.69
N MET A 198 -16.32 -9.19 20.92
CA MET A 198 -14.90 -9.38 21.15
C MET A 198 -14.50 -8.73 22.47
N LEU A 199 -14.01 -9.54 23.41
CA LEU A 199 -13.48 -9.07 24.69
C LEU A 199 -11.96 -9.07 24.66
N LEU A 200 -11.39 -7.99 25.17
CA LEU A 200 -9.95 -7.80 25.27
C LEU A 200 -9.48 -8.19 26.67
N VAL A 201 -8.65 -9.22 26.73
CA VAL A 201 -8.18 -9.85 27.98
C VAL A 201 -6.66 -9.76 28.12
N PRO A 202 -6.12 -9.63 29.33
CA PRO A 202 -4.68 -9.76 29.56
C PRO A 202 -4.22 -11.20 29.28
N LYS A 203 -2.91 -11.42 29.27
CA LYS A 203 -2.35 -12.77 29.11
C LYS A 203 -2.85 -13.74 30.19
N ASP A 204 -2.91 -13.26 31.43
CA ASP A 204 -3.25 -14.03 32.62
C ASP A 204 -4.62 -13.58 33.15
N ILE A 205 -5.62 -14.42 32.95
CA ILE A 205 -7.02 -14.20 33.31
C ILE A 205 -7.25 -14.68 34.74
N ASP A 206 -7.68 -13.76 35.61
CA ASP A 206 -8.08 -14.09 36.97
C ASP A 206 -9.46 -14.79 37.01
N ASP A 207 -9.77 -15.41 38.15
CA ASP A 207 -10.98 -16.24 38.29
C ASP A 207 -12.27 -15.42 38.19
N ASN A 208 -12.22 -14.14 38.58
CA ASN A 208 -13.38 -13.26 38.48
C ASN A 208 -13.68 -12.90 37.01
N MET A 209 -12.64 -12.58 36.23
CA MET A 209 -12.76 -12.33 34.81
C MET A 209 -13.21 -13.60 34.07
N ALA A 210 -12.64 -14.75 34.40
CA ALA A 210 -13.06 -16.04 33.84
C ALA A 210 -14.54 -16.32 34.13
N LYS A 211 -15.00 -16.04 35.35
CA LYS A 211 -16.42 -16.15 35.71
C LYS A 211 -17.30 -15.25 34.82
N ILE A 212 -16.92 -13.98 34.64
CA ILE A 212 -17.68 -13.04 33.78
C ILE A 212 -17.75 -13.54 32.33
N ILE A 213 -16.64 -14.07 31.80
CA ILE A 213 -16.59 -14.62 30.43
C ILE A 213 -17.50 -15.84 30.30
N ASN A 214 -17.48 -16.75 31.27
CA ASN A 214 -18.32 -17.95 31.25
C ASN A 214 -19.82 -17.59 31.39
N ASP A 215 -20.14 -16.64 32.28
CA ASP A 215 -21.50 -16.14 32.49
C ASP A 215 -22.03 -15.36 31.29
N TYR A 216 -21.18 -14.99 30.32
CA TYR A 216 -21.61 -14.38 29.07
C TYR A 216 -22.57 -15.28 28.28
N GLY A 217 -22.46 -16.61 28.46
CA GLY A 217 -23.39 -17.59 27.93
C GLY A 217 -23.16 -17.99 26.46
N ALA A 218 -21.93 -17.90 25.96
CA ALA A 218 -21.61 -18.30 24.59
C ALA A 218 -21.64 -19.84 24.38
N GLU A 219 -22.00 -20.28 23.18
CA GLU A 219 -21.90 -21.70 22.78
C GLU A 219 -20.46 -22.09 22.40
N GLU A 220 -19.67 -21.14 21.93
CA GLU A 220 -18.24 -21.30 21.63
C GLU A 220 -17.48 -20.03 22.02
N VAL A 221 -16.26 -20.18 22.55
CA VAL A 221 -15.35 -19.06 22.81
C VAL A 221 -14.10 -19.21 21.95
N LEU A 222 -13.90 -18.28 21.02
CA LEU A 222 -12.76 -18.25 20.10
C LEU A 222 -11.62 -17.45 20.73
N VAL A 223 -10.53 -18.11 21.10
CA VAL A 223 -9.33 -17.48 21.67
C VAL A 223 -8.34 -17.21 20.55
N ILE A 224 -8.11 -15.94 20.23
CA ILE A 224 -7.29 -15.52 19.08
C ILE A 224 -5.88 -15.16 19.55
N GLY A 225 -4.89 -15.85 18.99
CA GLY A 225 -3.47 -15.70 19.32
C GLY A 225 -2.88 -16.88 20.10
N GLY A 226 -1.55 -16.96 20.09
CA GLY A 226 -0.80 -18.05 20.72
C GLY A 226 -0.77 -17.98 22.25
N GLU A 227 -0.16 -18.98 22.89
CA GLU A 227 -0.04 -19.04 24.36
C GLU A 227 0.77 -17.89 24.97
N ASN A 228 1.59 -17.22 24.15
CA ASN A 228 2.35 -16.06 24.57
C ASN A 228 1.48 -14.81 24.79
N THR A 229 0.30 -14.74 24.16
CA THR A 229 -0.61 -13.58 24.24
C THR A 229 -1.81 -13.85 25.14
N ILE A 230 -2.31 -15.09 25.18
CA ILE A 230 -3.31 -15.58 26.15
C ILE A 230 -2.87 -16.97 26.58
N SER A 231 -2.49 -17.13 27.86
CA SER A 231 -1.86 -18.37 28.34
C SER A 231 -2.78 -19.59 28.26
N GLY A 232 -2.19 -20.79 28.22
CA GLY A 232 -2.95 -22.04 28.29
C GLY A 232 -3.73 -22.17 29.59
N GLU A 233 -3.18 -21.67 30.70
CA GLU A 233 -3.85 -21.62 32.00
C GLU A 233 -5.10 -20.72 31.96
N SER A 234 -4.98 -19.50 31.42
CA SER A 234 -6.12 -18.61 31.20
C SER A 234 -7.22 -19.27 30.38
N MET A 235 -6.84 -19.92 29.28
CA MET A 235 -7.79 -20.62 28.39
C MET A 235 -8.49 -21.79 29.10
N ALA A 236 -7.79 -22.53 29.96
CA ALA A 236 -8.36 -23.65 30.71
C ALA A 236 -9.47 -23.23 31.70
N LYS A 237 -9.48 -21.96 32.14
CA LYS A 237 -10.54 -21.39 32.99
C LYS A 237 -11.83 -21.06 32.21
N ILE A 238 -11.77 -21.05 30.87
CA ILE A 238 -12.88 -20.66 30.00
C ILE A 238 -13.53 -21.88 29.38
N GLY A 239 -14.83 -22.06 29.63
CA GLY A 239 -15.61 -23.15 29.06
C GLY A 239 -15.78 -22.99 27.56
N LYS A 240 -15.73 -24.11 26.82
CA LYS A 240 -15.95 -24.16 25.36
C LYS A 240 -14.96 -23.29 24.56
N ALA A 241 -13.76 -23.09 25.10
CA ALA A 241 -12.72 -22.32 24.45
C ALA A 241 -12.01 -23.12 23.35
N ARG A 242 -11.81 -22.50 22.19
CA ARG A 242 -11.01 -23.01 21.08
C ARG A 242 -10.02 -21.96 20.61
N ARG A 243 -8.74 -22.35 20.50
CA ARG A 243 -7.67 -21.44 20.08
C ARG A 243 -7.54 -21.38 18.56
N ILE A 244 -7.27 -20.19 18.04
CA ILE A 244 -6.90 -19.92 16.65
C ILE A 244 -5.60 -19.12 16.65
N SER A 245 -4.53 -19.73 16.15
CA SER A 245 -3.20 -19.12 16.16
C SER A 245 -2.29 -19.74 15.10
N GLY A 246 -1.43 -18.93 14.50
CA GLY A 246 -0.28 -19.38 13.71
C GLY A 246 1.05 -19.22 14.48
N GLN A 247 2.16 -19.49 13.79
CA GLN A 247 3.53 -19.22 14.28
C GLN A 247 3.80 -17.73 14.45
N ASP A 248 3.12 -16.90 13.66
CA ASP A 248 3.15 -15.44 13.74
C ASP A 248 1.79 -14.83 13.36
N ARG A 249 1.70 -13.50 13.48
CA ARG A 249 0.50 -12.71 13.15
C ARG A 249 0.00 -12.89 11.72
N TYR A 250 0.93 -13.13 10.78
CA TYR A 250 0.61 -13.27 9.37
C TYR A 250 -0.03 -14.64 9.13
N GLN A 251 0.52 -15.69 9.74
CA GLN A 251 -0.06 -17.02 9.68
C GLN A 251 -1.40 -17.11 10.43
N THR A 252 -1.55 -16.45 11.59
CA THR A 252 -2.87 -16.33 12.26
C THR A 252 -3.90 -15.73 11.30
N SER A 253 -3.55 -14.65 10.57
CA SER A 253 -4.45 -14.02 9.60
C SER A 253 -4.85 -14.94 8.45
N ARG A 254 -3.92 -15.77 7.96
CA ARG A 254 -4.16 -16.77 6.91
C ARG A 254 -5.04 -17.93 7.37
N ILE A 255 -4.88 -18.38 8.61
CA ILE A 255 -5.77 -19.40 9.20
C ILE A 255 -7.20 -18.84 9.29
N ILE A 256 -7.36 -17.60 9.77
CA ILE A 256 -8.68 -16.97 9.86
C ILE A 256 -9.32 -16.81 8.47
N GLN A 257 -8.55 -16.34 7.48
CA GLN A 257 -9.02 -16.27 6.10
C GLN A 257 -9.55 -17.62 5.61
N LYS A 258 -8.75 -18.70 5.76
CA LYS A 258 -9.11 -20.03 5.30
C LYS A 258 -10.34 -20.59 6.01
N ASP A 259 -10.42 -20.45 7.33
CA ASP A 259 -11.43 -21.13 8.13
C ASP A 259 -12.76 -20.37 8.19
N TYR A 260 -12.73 -19.03 8.10
CA TYR A 260 -13.91 -18.16 8.27
C TYR A 260 -14.35 -17.45 6.99
N TYR A 261 -13.49 -17.41 5.97
CA TYR A 261 -13.77 -16.80 4.68
C TYR A 261 -13.37 -17.73 3.50
N PRO A 262 -13.69 -19.04 3.54
CA PRO A 262 -13.19 -20.00 2.55
C PRO A 262 -13.61 -19.68 1.11
N ASP A 263 -14.77 -19.04 0.94
CA ASP A 263 -15.33 -18.70 -0.37
C ASP A 263 -15.08 -17.23 -0.76
N SER A 264 -14.39 -16.46 0.09
CA SER A 264 -14.23 -15.02 -0.18
C SER A 264 -13.22 -14.79 -1.29
N LYS A 265 -13.67 -14.10 -2.34
CA LYS A 265 -12.84 -13.64 -3.45
C LYS A 265 -12.30 -12.23 -3.23
N ASN A 266 -12.65 -11.63 -2.10
CA ASN A 266 -12.33 -10.25 -1.74
C ASN A 266 -11.48 -10.26 -0.48
N SER A 267 -10.48 -9.39 -0.42
CA SER A 267 -9.71 -9.22 0.81
C SER A 267 -9.31 -7.78 1.03
N LEU A 268 -9.26 -7.40 2.29
CA LEU A 268 -8.50 -6.23 2.70
C LEU A 268 -7.09 -6.69 3.08
N ILE A 269 -6.10 -5.88 2.74
CA ILE A 269 -4.70 -6.10 3.11
C ILE A 269 -4.26 -4.92 3.96
N ALA A 270 -3.76 -5.22 5.15
CA ALA A 270 -3.28 -4.22 6.10
C ALA A 270 -1.89 -4.60 6.63
N SER A 271 -1.15 -3.61 7.11
CA SER A 271 0.14 -3.88 7.74
C SER A 271 -0.07 -4.62 9.04
N GLY A 272 0.64 -5.73 9.23
CA GLY A 272 0.71 -6.39 10.53
C GLY A 272 1.51 -5.59 11.56
N LEU A 273 2.17 -4.49 11.19
CA LEU A 273 3.04 -3.71 12.09
C LEU A 273 2.30 -2.60 12.86
N THR A 274 1.12 -2.21 12.40
CA THR A 274 0.26 -1.19 13.02
C THR A 274 -1.18 -1.67 13.12
N PHE A 275 -2.01 -1.00 13.93
CA PHE A 275 -3.39 -1.42 14.17
C PHE A 275 -4.46 -0.44 13.67
N ALA A 276 -4.15 0.86 13.69
CA ALA A 276 -5.16 1.90 13.58
C ALA A 276 -5.92 1.85 12.25
N ASP A 277 -5.19 1.73 11.14
CA ASP A 277 -5.77 1.63 9.80
C ASP A 277 -6.65 0.37 9.67
N THR A 278 -6.17 -0.75 10.20
CA THR A 278 -6.89 -2.04 10.20
C THR A 278 -8.19 -1.98 11.00
N VAL A 279 -8.17 -1.35 12.17
CA VAL A 279 -9.37 -1.18 12.99
C VAL A 279 -10.40 -0.34 12.24
N ALA A 280 -9.99 0.81 11.69
CA ALA A 280 -10.87 1.68 10.91
C ALA A 280 -11.43 0.98 9.66
N ALA A 281 -10.70 0.01 9.09
CA ALA A 281 -11.11 -0.79 7.94
C ALA A 281 -12.05 -1.95 8.26
N SER A 282 -12.23 -2.31 9.54
CA SER A 282 -13.08 -3.43 9.95
C SER A 282 -14.53 -3.32 9.44
N PRO A 283 -15.17 -2.13 9.47
CA PRO A 283 -16.50 -1.95 8.89
C PRO A 283 -16.51 -2.20 7.38
N LEU A 284 -15.57 -1.61 6.63
CA LEU A 284 -15.45 -1.81 5.19
C LEU A 284 -15.24 -3.30 4.83
N ALA A 285 -14.37 -4.00 5.55
CA ALA A 285 -14.15 -5.43 5.38
C ALA A 285 -15.43 -6.24 5.61
N GLY A 286 -16.17 -5.91 6.67
CA GLY A 286 -17.43 -6.55 6.98
C GLY A 286 -18.49 -6.34 5.89
N LEU A 287 -18.60 -5.12 5.37
CA LEU A 287 -19.51 -4.79 4.25
C LEU A 287 -19.14 -5.55 2.96
N MET A 288 -17.85 -5.69 2.68
CA MET A 288 -17.34 -6.46 1.55
C MET A 288 -17.43 -7.97 1.74
N LYS A 289 -17.82 -8.45 2.94
CA LYS A 289 -17.71 -9.85 3.36
C LYS A 289 -16.30 -10.43 3.10
N ALA A 290 -15.31 -9.58 3.35
CA ALA A 290 -13.90 -9.84 3.12
C ALA A 290 -13.20 -10.03 4.46
N ASN A 291 -12.18 -10.87 4.48
CA ASN A 291 -11.28 -10.94 5.62
C ASN A 291 -10.27 -9.78 5.56
N ILE A 292 -9.58 -9.53 6.67
CA ILE A 292 -8.39 -8.68 6.68
C ILE A 292 -7.15 -9.57 6.82
N VAL A 293 -6.34 -9.59 5.78
CA VAL A 293 -5.02 -10.22 5.77
C VAL A 293 -3.98 -9.23 6.29
N LEU A 294 -3.08 -9.71 7.15
CA LEU A 294 -1.93 -8.93 7.60
C LEU A 294 -0.69 -9.28 6.77
N VAL A 295 0.09 -8.26 6.43
CA VAL A 295 1.37 -8.40 5.72
C VAL A 295 2.50 -7.63 6.40
N LYS A 296 3.74 -8.06 6.20
CA LYS A 296 4.95 -7.45 6.80
C LYS A 296 5.42 -6.18 6.09
N ASN A 297 4.73 -5.80 5.01
CA ASN A 297 5.04 -4.72 4.06
C ASN A 297 5.97 -5.15 2.91
N THR A 298 5.84 -6.36 2.34
CA THR A 298 6.58 -6.78 1.13
C THR A 298 5.61 -7.23 0.03
N SER A 299 5.98 -7.09 -1.25
CA SER A 299 5.08 -7.45 -2.37
C SER A 299 4.89 -8.96 -2.49
N GLU A 300 5.93 -9.74 -2.20
CA GLU A 300 5.90 -11.21 -2.30
C GLU A 300 4.75 -11.82 -1.48
N GLU A 301 4.49 -11.32 -0.26
CA GLU A 301 3.38 -11.81 0.56
C GLU A 301 2.02 -11.48 -0.04
N VAL A 302 1.89 -10.37 -0.78
CA VAL A 302 0.64 -9.91 -1.40
C VAL A 302 0.30 -10.72 -2.66
N HIS A 303 1.30 -11.12 -3.45
CA HIS A 303 1.09 -11.87 -4.70
C HIS A 303 0.65 -13.33 -4.47
N ASP A 304 0.93 -13.89 -3.28
CA ASP A 304 0.44 -15.21 -2.89
C ASP A 304 -1.09 -15.26 -2.74
N TYR A 305 -1.77 -14.11 -2.68
CA TYR A 305 -3.21 -14.06 -2.53
C TYR A 305 -3.93 -14.02 -3.88
N HIS A 306 -4.59 -15.13 -4.23
CA HIS A 306 -5.45 -15.24 -5.41
C HIS A 306 -6.84 -14.58 -5.23
N PHE A 307 -6.90 -13.36 -4.70
CA PHE A 307 -8.16 -12.61 -4.60
C PHE A 307 -8.48 -11.90 -5.91
N GLN A 308 -9.77 -11.76 -6.20
CA GLN A 308 -10.28 -10.99 -7.34
C GLN A 308 -10.34 -9.50 -7.02
N LYS A 309 -10.71 -9.14 -5.78
CA LYS A 309 -10.77 -7.73 -5.33
C LYS A 309 -9.91 -7.55 -4.09
N ILE A 310 -8.98 -6.59 -4.15
CA ILE A 310 -8.09 -6.28 -3.04
C ILE A 310 -8.26 -4.81 -2.65
N VAL A 311 -8.42 -4.55 -1.35
CA VAL A 311 -8.33 -3.19 -0.80
C VAL A 311 -7.14 -3.12 0.15
N ALA A 312 -6.08 -2.44 -0.27
CA ALA A 312 -4.97 -2.13 0.63
C ALA A 312 -5.34 -0.97 1.55
N VAL A 313 -5.00 -1.07 2.83
CA VAL A 313 -5.31 -0.07 3.83
C VAL A 313 -4.05 0.35 4.58
N GLY A 314 -3.83 1.67 4.64
CA GLY A 314 -2.77 2.29 5.41
C GLY A 314 -1.46 2.45 4.63
N GLY A 315 -0.72 3.52 4.95
CA GLY A 315 0.49 3.89 4.20
C GLY A 315 1.67 2.93 4.34
N LEU A 316 1.64 2.04 5.35
CA LEU A 316 2.66 1.00 5.54
C LEU A 316 2.47 -0.21 4.63
N VAL A 317 1.25 -0.42 4.12
CA VAL A 317 1.05 -1.27 2.95
C VAL A 317 1.52 -0.45 1.75
N LYS A 318 2.84 -0.31 1.63
CA LYS A 318 3.52 0.46 0.59
C LYS A 318 3.07 -0.02 -0.78
N LYS A 319 2.19 0.73 -1.46
CA LYS A 319 1.92 0.65 -2.91
C LYS A 319 2.10 -0.76 -3.52
N TYR A 320 1.53 -1.79 -2.88
CA TYR A 320 1.66 -3.17 -3.35
C TYR A 320 0.50 -3.45 -4.26
N MET A 321 0.70 -3.01 -5.50
CA MET A 321 0.03 -3.57 -6.65
C MET A 321 0.84 -3.37 -7.92
N THR A 322 1.60 -2.28 -8.04
CA THR A 322 2.41 -2.09 -9.23
C THR A 322 3.83 -2.59 -9.02
N ASP A 323 4.20 -3.66 -9.72
CA ASP A 323 5.61 -3.98 -10.00
C ASP A 323 6.25 -2.82 -10.81
N VAL A 324 7.57 -2.82 -10.97
CA VAL A 324 8.27 -1.70 -11.61
C VAL A 324 8.87 -2.12 -12.91
N VAL A 325 8.69 -1.27 -13.92
CA VAL A 325 9.37 -1.41 -15.20
C VAL A 325 10.23 -0.18 -15.44
N TYR A 326 11.54 -0.39 -15.45
CA TYR A 326 12.50 0.60 -15.91
C TYR A 326 12.65 0.50 -17.42
N ILE A 327 12.24 1.54 -18.15
CA ILE A 327 12.51 1.70 -19.57
C ILE A 327 13.88 2.35 -19.69
N ASN A 328 14.84 1.58 -20.19
CA ASN A 328 16.23 1.93 -20.14
C ASN A 328 16.77 2.11 -21.58
N PRO A 329 17.15 3.34 -21.98
CA PRO A 329 17.64 3.61 -23.33
C PRO A 329 18.90 2.81 -23.71
N HIS A 330 19.93 2.82 -22.85
CA HIS A 330 21.24 2.21 -23.09
C HIS A 330 21.80 1.53 -21.84
N GLN A 331 22.83 0.69 -22.01
CA GLN A 331 23.34 -0.19 -20.95
C GLN A 331 24.16 0.49 -19.84
N ASP A 332 24.55 1.75 -19.97
CA ASP A 332 25.57 2.38 -19.14
C ASP A 332 25.04 3.47 -18.20
N ASP A 333 25.13 4.75 -18.59
CA ASP A 333 24.87 5.87 -17.67
C ASP A 333 23.43 5.88 -17.14
N GLU A 334 22.47 5.41 -17.91
CA GLU A 334 21.05 5.42 -17.54
C GLU A 334 20.73 4.44 -16.41
N THR A 335 21.29 3.24 -16.46
CA THR A 335 21.10 2.23 -15.40
C THR A 335 21.72 2.73 -14.08
N ILE A 336 22.85 3.42 -14.18
CA ILE A 336 23.53 3.99 -13.02
C ILE A 336 22.75 5.15 -12.45
N ASP A 337 22.25 6.05 -13.29
CA ASP A 337 21.56 7.26 -12.85
C ASP A 337 20.26 6.96 -12.12
N MET A 338 19.60 5.84 -12.47
CA MET A 338 18.41 5.31 -11.79
C MET A 338 18.72 4.29 -10.68
N GLY A 339 20.00 4.04 -10.40
CA GLY A 339 20.44 2.92 -9.56
C GLY A 339 19.98 3.01 -8.10
N LEU A 340 19.88 4.23 -7.54
CA LEU A 340 19.40 4.40 -6.18
C LEU A 340 17.94 3.96 -6.05
N ASP A 341 17.08 4.37 -6.97
CA ASP A 341 15.68 3.96 -6.91
C ASP A 341 15.48 2.49 -7.26
N ILE A 342 16.32 1.89 -8.11
CA ILE A 342 16.32 0.44 -8.35
C ILE A 342 16.59 -0.29 -7.03
N ILE A 343 17.64 0.09 -6.30
CA ILE A 343 17.97 -0.49 -4.99
C ILE A 343 16.79 -0.35 -4.03
N ARG A 344 16.13 0.81 -4.02
CA ARG A 344 14.98 1.06 -3.13
C ARG A 344 13.76 0.24 -3.51
N ASP A 345 13.44 0.12 -4.79
CA ASP A 345 12.32 -0.71 -5.24
C ASP A 345 12.55 -2.18 -4.90
N VAL A 346 13.78 -2.68 -5.05
CA VAL A 346 14.16 -4.03 -4.63
C VAL A 346 14.09 -4.18 -3.10
N LYS A 347 14.63 -3.23 -2.33
CA LYS A 347 14.53 -3.23 -0.86
C LYS A 347 13.09 -3.14 -0.35
N ASP A 348 12.24 -2.45 -1.10
CA ASP A 348 10.79 -2.40 -0.89
C ASP A 348 10.10 -3.69 -1.36
N GLY A 349 10.84 -4.72 -1.76
CA GLY A 349 10.34 -6.03 -2.11
C GLY A 349 9.51 -6.05 -3.38
N ARG A 350 9.58 -5.04 -4.26
CA ARG A 350 8.84 -4.98 -5.53
C ARG A 350 9.55 -5.87 -6.56
N LYS A 351 8.81 -6.50 -7.49
CA LYS A 351 9.46 -7.12 -8.64
C LYS A 351 9.90 -6.01 -9.59
N VAL A 352 11.21 -5.91 -9.79
CA VAL A 352 11.82 -4.94 -10.69
C VAL A 352 12.14 -5.61 -12.02
N TYR A 353 11.61 -5.03 -13.09
CA TYR A 353 11.93 -5.34 -14.48
C TYR A 353 12.68 -4.17 -15.10
N LEU A 354 13.57 -4.49 -16.03
CA LEU A 354 14.24 -3.50 -16.86
C LEU A 354 14.11 -3.90 -18.33
N ILE A 355 13.55 -3.01 -19.15
CA ILE A 355 13.46 -3.17 -20.60
C ILE A 355 14.54 -2.32 -21.23
N LEU A 356 15.54 -2.97 -21.81
CA LEU A 356 16.59 -2.32 -22.57
C LEU A 356 16.10 -2.05 -23.99
N MET A 357 16.04 -0.78 -24.37
CA MET A 357 15.42 -0.33 -25.62
C MET A 357 16.37 -0.36 -26.83
N THR A 358 17.66 -0.18 -26.64
CA THR A 358 18.69 -0.28 -27.70
C THR A 358 19.83 -1.16 -27.24
N ASP A 359 20.57 -1.76 -28.18
CA ASP A 359 21.71 -2.63 -27.86
C ASP A 359 23.05 -1.88 -27.75
N GLY A 360 23.04 -0.54 -27.89
CA GLY A 360 24.25 0.27 -27.80
C GLY A 360 25.29 0.00 -28.90
N SER A 361 24.93 -0.76 -29.95
CA SER A 361 25.86 -1.18 -31.00
C SER A 361 26.49 0.00 -31.76
N LYS A 362 25.85 1.18 -31.77
CA LYS A 362 26.35 2.42 -32.38
C LYS A 362 27.41 3.14 -31.55
N SER A 363 27.72 2.67 -30.34
CA SER A 363 28.66 3.35 -29.45
C SER A 363 30.02 3.54 -30.13
N LYS A 364 30.54 4.77 -30.03
CA LYS A 364 31.85 5.16 -30.58
C LYS A 364 33.00 4.37 -29.95
N ILE A 365 32.79 3.75 -28.79
CA ILE A 365 33.81 2.97 -28.09
C ILE A 365 34.13 1.64 -28.79
N TYR A 366 33.24 1.14 -29.65
CA TYR A 366 33.47 -0.10 -30.41
C TYR A 366 34.80 -0.06 -31.16
N GLU A 367 35.09 1.02 -31.91
CA GLU A 367 36.31 1.09 -32.70
C GLU A 367 37.56 1.10 -31.83
N SER A 368 37.47 1.70 -30.65
CA SER A 368 38.57 1.70 -29.67
C SER A 368 38.84 0.29 -29.17
N LEU A 369 37.77 -0.44 -28.81
CA LEU A 369 37.88 -1.81 -28.33
C LEU A 369 38.35 -2.77 -29.43
N ASP A 370 37.85 -2.64 -30.66
CA ASP A 370 38.29 -3.46 -31.79
C ASP A 370 39.80 -3.26 -32.08
N ARG A 371 40.28 -2.01 -32.03
CA ARG A 371 41.72 -1.72 -32.15
C ARG A 371 42.53 -2.36 -31.02
N GLU A 372 42.00 -2.43 -29.80
CA GLU A 372 42.65 -3.10 -28.67
C GLU A 372 42.73 -4.62 -28.88
N PHE A 373 41.68 -5.25 -29.41
CA PHE A 373 41.69 -6.68 -29.76
C PHE A 373 42.78 -6.96 -30.80
N ILE A 374 42.85 -6.16 -31.87
CA ILE A 374 43.89 -6.31 -32.90
C ILE A 374 45.29 -6.14 -32.29
N ARG A 375 45.50 -5.08 -31.48
CA ARG A 375 46.79 -4.79 -30.82
C ARG A 375 47.23 -5.91 -29.87
N THR A 376 46.29 -6.66 -29.31
CA THR A 376 46.55 -7.77 -28.39
C THR A 376 46.57 -9.13 -29.09
N ASN A 377 46.78 -9.16 -30.42
CA ASN A 377 46.81 -10.37 -31.25
C ASN A 377 45.52 -11.21 -31.17
N ARG A 378 44.38 -10.57 -30.94
CA ARG A 378 43.05 -11.19 -31.00
C ARG A 378 42.37 -10.88 -32.32
N SER A 379 41.41 -11.74 -32.67
CA SER A 379 40.51 -11.48 -33.79
C SER A 379 39.68 -10.22 -33.53
N ARG A 380 39.27 -9.53 -34.59
CA ARG A 380 38.33 -8.39 -34.50
C ARG A 380 37.09 -8.79 -33.71
N ILE A 381 36.64 -7.90 -32.83
CA ILE A 381 35.43 -8.14 -32.04
C ILE A 381 34.21 -7.92 -32.94
N SER A 382 33.26 -8.86 -32.94
CA SER A 382 32.01 -8.66 -33.68
C SER A 382 31.14 -7.62 -32.97
N ARG A 383 30.20 -7.00 -33.70
CA ARG A 383 29.22 -6.10 -33.06
C ARG A 383 28.34 -6.86 -32.06
N ASP A 384 28.05 -8.13 -32.29
CA ASP A 384 27.25 -8.97 -31.36
C ASP A 384 28.03 -9.26 -30.08
N ASP A 385 29.32 -9.60 -30.17
CA ASP A 385 30.16 -9.79 -28.99
C ASP A 385 30.32 -8.48 -28.22
N PHE A 386 30.45 -7.35 -28.93
CA PHE A 386 30.52 -6.03 -28.30
C PHE A 386 29.27 -5.70 -27.49
N THR A 387 28.07 -5.88 -28.06
CA THR A 387 26.81 -5.62 -27.34
C THR A 387 26.63 -6.61 -26.19
N TYR A 388 26.98 -7.87 -26.39
CA TYR A 388 26.95 -8.89 -25.35
C TYR A 388 27.81 -8.51 -24.14
N LEU A 389 29.03 -8.01 -24.35
CA LEU A 389 29.89 -7.55 -23.25
C LEU A 389 29.25 -6.40 -22.45
N ARG A 390 28.60 -5.46 -23.12
CA ARG A 390 27.87 -4.35 -22.48
C ARG A 390 26.67 -4.85 -21.68
N ASP A 391 25.89 -5.75 -22.27
CA ASP A 391 24.73 -6.36 -21.61
C ASP A 391 25.15 -7.08 -20.32
N MET A 392 26.26 -7.82 -20.35
CA MET A 392 26.77 -8.53 -19.18
C MET A 392 27.33 -7.63 -18.08
N GLU A 393 27.87 -6.45 -18.40
CA GLU A 393 28.23 -5.44 -17.40
C GLU A 393 26.98 -4.87 -16.72
N MET A 394 25.96 -4.51 -17.49
CA MET A 394 24.69 -4.01 -16.98
C MET A 394 23.95 -5.03 -16.12
N VAL A 395 23.83 -6.27 -16.58
CA VAL A 395 23.17 -7.36 -15.84
C VAL A 395 23.85 -7.59 -14.49
N ARG A 396 25.19 -7.61 -14.43
CA ARG A 396 25.91 -7.75 -13.15
C ARG A 396 25.68 -6.57 -12.21
N ALA A 397 25.64 -5.35 -12.75
CA ALA A 397 25.31 -4.16 -11.95
C ALA A 397 23.88 -4.27 -11.37
N LEU A 398 22.90 -4.70 -12.18
CA LEU A 398 21.51 -4.92 -11.78
C LEU A 398 21.39 -6.05 -10.73
N GLU A 399 22.07 -7.18 -10.92
CA GLU A 399 22.11 -8.28 -9.95
C GLU A 399 22.73 -7.84 -8.62
N THR A 400 23.76 -6.98 -8.67
CA THR A 400 24.36 -6.37 -7.46
C THR A 400 23.36 -5.50 -6.70
N MET A 401 22.42 -4.85 -7.42
CA MET A 401 21.32 -4.08 -6.83
C MET A 401 20.11 -4.97 -6.45
N GLY A 402 20.19 -6.28 -6.69
CA GLY A 402 19.19 -7.28 -6.33
C GLY A 402 18.08 -7.53 -7.37
N VAL A 403 18.25 -7.03 -8.60
CA VAL A 403 17.35 -7.35 -9.71
C VAL A 403 17.65 -8.75 -10.25
N LYS A 404 16.63 -9.59 -10.41
CA LYS A 404 16.79 -10.93 -10.97
C LYS A 404 17.13 -10.87 -12.46
N LYS A 405 18.10 -11.67 -12.91
CA LYS A 405 18.56 -11.70 -14.30
C LYS A 405 17.42 -11.95 -15.30
N GLU A 406 16.48 -12.83 -14.96
CA GLU A 406 15.31 -13.12 -15.81
C GLU A 406 14.34 -11.95 -15.98
N ASN A 407 14.44 -10.91 -15.15
CA ASN A 407 13.61 -9.70 -15.27
C ASN A 407 14.26 -8.62 -16.16
N VAL A 408 15.43 -8.90 -16.76
CA VAL A 408 16.09 -8.00 -17.71
C VAL A 408 15.71 -8.39 -19.14
N ILE A 409 15.03 -7.48 -19.83
CA ILE A 409 14.36 -7.73 -21.11
C ILE A 409 15.07 -6.95 -22.21
N PHE A 410 15.55 -7.67 -23.21
CA PHE A 410 16.26 -7.11 -24.35
C PHE A 410 15.31 -7.00 -25.56
N THR A 411 15.01 -5.78 -26.00
CA THR A 411 14.15 -5.54 -27.18
C THR A 411 14.86 -5.86 -28.51
N LYS A 412 16.21 -5.86 -28.51
CA LYS A 412 17.08 -6.14 -29.66
C LYS A 412 16.93 -5.16 -30.84
N ASN A 413 16.59 -3.89 -30.58
CA ASN A 413 16.58 -2.85 -31.61
C ASN A 413 18.02 -2.46 -32.00
N ARG A 414 18.64 -3.26 -32.88
CA ARG A 414 20.05 -3.16 -33.27
C ARG A 414 20.30 -2.06 -34.30
N ASN A 415 21.25 -1.17 -34.03
CA ASN A 415 21.59 -0.03 -34.92
C ASN A 415 20.39 0.89 -35.27
N LEU A 416 19.32 0.87 -34.49
CA LEU A 416 18.13 1.69 -34.75
C LEU A 416 18.11 2.86 -33.77
N GLU A 417 17.79 4.05 -34.30
CA GLU A 417 17.22 5.09 -33.44
C GLU A 417 15.77 4.67 -33.18
N ILE A 418 15.34 4.76 -31.92
CA ILE A 418 13.98 4.43 -31.54
C ILE A 418 13.12 5.69 -31.50
N ASP A 419 11.83 5.53 -31.73
CA ASP A 419 10.82 6.56 -31.54
C ASP A 419 9.88 6.20 -30.38
N LYS A 420 9.02 7.14 -30.01
CA LYS A 420 8.03 6.93 -28.94
C LYS A 420 7.13 5.71 -29.20
N ASP A 421 6.78 5.44 -30.46
CA ASP A 421 5.88 4.35 -30.82
C ASP A 421 6.57 3.00 -30.62
N THR A 422 7.89 2.93 -30.82
CA THR A 422 8.71 1.76 -30.52
C THR A 422 8.71 1.44 -29.02
N VAL A 423 8.81 2.47 -28.18
CA VAL A 423 8.73 2.33 -26.72
C VAL A 423 7.34 1.85 -26.29
N ILE A 424 6.28 2.46 -26.83
CA ILE A 424 4.88 2.06 -26.56
C ILE A 424 4.67 0.59 -26.92
N ARG A 425 5.09 0.14 -28.11
CA ARG A 425 4.97 -1.26 -28.53
C ARG A 425 5.75 -2.22 -27.62
N ALA A 426 6.92 -1.81 -27.13
CA ALA A 426 7.70 -2.63 -26.20
C ALA A 426 6.98 -2.80 -24.86
N ILE A 427 6.38 -1.73 -24.34
CA ILE A 427 5.57 -1.76 -23.13
C ILE A 427 4.31 -2.63 -23.33
N GLU A 428 3.57 -2.44 -24.43
CA GLU A 428 2.39 -3.24 -24.74
C GLU A 428 2.71 -4.73 -24.85
N LYS A 429 3.82 -5.07 -25.51
CA LYS A 429 4.30 -6.46 -25.61
C LYS A 429 4.69 -7.02 -24.24
N PHE A 430 5.30 -6.21 -23.40
CA PHE A 430 5.64 -6.60 -22.03
C PHE A 430 4.38 -6.87 -21.21
N GLU A 431 3.42 -5.94 -21.19
CA GLU A 431 2.16 -6.10 -20.44
C GLU A 431 1.36 -7.33 -20.92
N ALA A 432 1.36 -7.59 -22.23
CA ALA A 432 0.70 -8.78 -22.79
C ALA A 432 1.25 -10.11 -22.23
N GLY A 433 2.52 -10.15 -21.80
CA GLY A 433 3.16 -11.33 -21.22
C GLY A 433 3.22 -11.37 -19.69
N HIS A 434 2.98 -10.24 -19.01
CA HIS A 434 3.28 -10.09 -17.57
C HIS A 434 2.13 -9.47 -16.76
N GLY A 435 0.99 -9.17 -17.37
CA GLY A 435 -0.10 -8.42 -16.74
C GLY A 435 0.03 -6.92 -16.97
N ASN A 436 -0.77 -6.10 -16.29
CA ASN A 436 -0.87 -4.68 -16.62
C ASN A 436 -0.78 -3.76 -15.39
N ASN A 437 -0.30 -4.30 -14.28
CA ASN A 437 -0.22 -3.60 -13.00
C ASN A 437 1.23 -3.19 -12.74
N PHE A 438 1.68 -2.14 -13.44
CA PHE A 438 3.05 -1.66 -13.38
C PHE A 438 3.13 -0.14 -13.19
N SER A 439 4.22 0.30 -12.58
CA SER A 439 4.67 1.70 -12.63
C SER A 439 5.93 1.78 -13.49
N TYR A 440 5.99 2.81 -14.33
CA TYR A 440 7.05 2.94 -15.31
C TYR A 440 8.06 4.01 -14.89
N LYS A 441 9.33 3.74 -15.16
CA LYS A 441 10.44 4.61 -14.79
C LYS A 441 11.39 4.75 -15.96
N SER A 442 11.89 5.94 -16.25
CA SER A 442 12.85 6.14 -17.34
C SER A 442 13.74 7.34 -17.07
N LEU A 443 14.94 7.34 -17.64
CA LEU A 443 15.78 8.54 -17.67
C LEU A 443 15.26 9.53 -18.71
N ALA A 444 15.08 10.78 -18.32
CA ALA A 444 14.84 11.93 -19.19
C ALA A 444 16.13 12.78 -19.24
N LYS A 445 16.74 12.91 -20.43
CA LYS A 445 17.79 13.92 -20.66
C LYS A 445 17.11 15.25 -21.01
N ASN A 446 17.59 16.35 -20.42
CA ASN A 446 16.97 17.69 -20.44
C ASN A 446 16.38 18.09 -21.81
N SER A 447 15.15 18.60 -21.77
CA SER A 447 14.18 18.80 -22.86
C SER A 447 14.52 19.79 -23.98
N HIS A 448 15.75 20.31 -24.02
CA HIS A 448 16.06 21.50 -24.83
C HIS A 448 17.00 21.28 -26.03
N ASP A 449 17.62 20.11 -26.20
CA ASP A 449 18.44 19.82 -27.37
C ASP A 449 18.17 18.42 -27.95
N LYS A 450 17.42 18.37 -29.06
CA LYS A 450 17.05 17.15 -29.80
C LYS A 450 18.14 16.67 -30.76
N SER A 451 19.33 17.27 -30.75
CA SER A 451 20.43 16.85 -31.63
C SER A 451 21.33 15.79 -30.97
N GLY A 452 21.85 14.87 -31.78
CA GLY A 452 22.99 13.98 -31.46
C GLY A 452 22.82 13.06 -30.23
N GLY A 453 22.39 11.81 -30.44
CA GLY A 453 22.43 10.75 -29.42
C GLY A 453 21.40 10.85 -28.28
N ASN A 454 20.66 11.95 -28.18
CA ASN A 454 19.61 12.14 -27.19
C ASN A 454 18.21 11.67 -27.68
N VAL A 455 18.07 11.29 -28.95
CA VAL A 455 16.78 10.89 -29.56
C VAL A 455 16.16 9.70 -28.83
N ASP A 456 16.96 8.71 -28.46
CA ASP A 456 16.48 7.50 -27.79
C ASP A 456 15.95 7.80 -26.37
N HIS A 457 16.55 8.78 -25.68
CA HIS A 457 16.06 9.26 -24.39
C HIS A 457 14.72 9.99 -24.52
N PHE A 458 14.57 10.84 -25.55
CA PHE A 458 13.30 11.51 -25.82
C PHE A 458 12.20 10.51 -26.20
N ALA A 459 12.52 9.50 -27.00
CA ALA A 459 11.61 8.43 -27.33
C ALA A 459 11.13 7.68 -26.08
N CYS A 460 12.04 7.34 -25.17
CA CYS A 460 11.69 6.67 -23.91
C CYS A 460 10.82 7.56 -23.02
N HIS A 461 11.19 8.84 -22.86
CA HIS A 461 10.39 9.81 -22.11
C HIS A 461 8.98 9.97 -22.70
N ASP A 462 8.86 10.31 -23.97
CA ASP A 462 7.59 10.61 -24.63
C ASP A 462 6.71 9.35 -24.72
N GLY A 463 7.30 8.19 -25.04
CA GLY A 463 6.61 6.92 -25.13
C GLY A 463 6.06 6.44 -23.79
N VAL A 464 6.86 6.53 -22.71
CA VAL A 464 6.38 6.21 -21.35
C VAL A 464 5.28 7.17 -20.92
N LYS A 465 5.47 8.48 -21.13
CA LYS A 465 4.49 9.51 -20.74
C LYS A 465 3.16 9.29 -21.44
N GLU A 466 3.19 9.13 -22.77
CA GLU A 466 1.99 8.91 -23.58
C GLU A 466 1.27 7.61 -23.21
N PHE A 467 2.01 6.49 -23.12
CA PHE A 467 1.44 5.20 -22.72
C PHE A 467 0.77 5.29 -21.35
N CYS A 468 1.47 5.87 -20.38
CA CYS A 468 0.99 5.89 -19.01
C CYS A 468 -0.21 6.83 -18.84
N GLN A 469 -0.22 8.00 -19.48
CA GLN A 469 -1.37 8.90 -19.46
C GLN A 469 -2.61 8.26 -20.10
N LYS A 470 -2.44 7.60 -21.25
CA LYS A 470 -3.53 6.91 -21.96
C LYS A 470 -4.12 5.75 -21.15
N ASN A 471 -3.28 5.03 -20.38
CA ASN A 471 -3.67 3.83 -19.65
C ASN A 471 -3.78 4.04 -18.13
N SER A 472 -3.76 5.29 -17.65
CA SER A 472 -3.78 5.63 -16.21
C SER A 472 -2.72 4.88 -15.39
N ARG A 473 -1.50 4.75 -15.92
CA ARG A 473 -0.34 4.18 -15.21
C ARG A 473 0.45 5.28 -14.50
N ASN A 474 1.11 4.89 -13.41
CA ASN A 474 2.06 5.77 -12.73
C ASN A 474 3.40 5.77 -13.47
N TYR A 475 4.02 6.94 -13.59
CA TYR A 475 5.36 7.06 -14.13
C TYR A 475 6.25 8.04 -13.36
N THR A 476 7.57 7.90 -13.50
CA THR A 476 8.57 8.79 -12.89
C THR A 476 9.76 8.94 -13.84
N PHE A 477 10.27 10.17 -13.99
CA PHE A 477 11.44 10.44 -14.79
C PHE A 477 12.63 10.86 -13.93
N TYR A 478 13.84 10.56 -14.41
CA TYR A 478 15.09 10.89 -13.75
C TYR A 478 15.95 11.77 -14.64
N SER A 479 16.67 12.73 -14.06
CA SER A 479 17.59 13.60 -14.81
C SER A 479 19.04 13.26 -14.53
N SER A 480 19.85 13.22 -15.58
CA SER A 480 21.32 13.06 -15.49
C SER A 480 22.06 14.38 -15.23
N GLN A 481 21.39 15.53 -15.40
CA GLN A 481 21.98 16.86 -15.24
C GLN A 481 20.98 17.83 -14.59
N PRO A 482 20.97 17.93 -13.26
CA PRO A 482 20.13 18.90 -12.59
C PRO A 482 20.62 20.32 -12.87
N THR A 483 19.73 21.19 -13.32
CA THR A 483 19.87 22.62 -12.98
C THR A 483 19.44 22.73 -11.51
N TYR A 484 20.39 22.96 -10.61
CA TYR A 484 20.16 22.95 -9.15
C TYR A 484 19.06 23.92 -8.68
N ASP A 485 18.66 24.87 -9.52
CA ASP A 485 17.61 25.86 -9.25
C ASP A 485 16.24 25.52 -9.89
N ASP A 486 16.09 24.37 -10.54
CA ASP A 486 14.79 23.94 -11.08
C ASP A 486 13.92 23.34 -9.95
N PRO A 487 12.79 24.00 -9.57
CA PRO A 487 11.91 23.51 -8.51
C PRO A 487 11.24 22.17 -8.85
N ALA A 488 11.25 21.73 -10.10
CA ALA A 488 10.71 20.43 -10.51
C ALA A 488 11.69 19.27 -10.25
N ILE A 489 12.97 19.56 -10.00
CA ILE A 489 13.98 18.53 -9.75
C ILE A 489 14.14 18.29 -8.25
N HIS A 490 13.85 17.05 -7.83
CA HIS A 490 14.03 16.63 -6.44
C HIS A 490 15.28 15.78 -6.26
N VAL A 491 16.09 16.11 -5.26
CA VAL A 491 17.33 15.40 -4.95
C VAL A 491 17.06 14.28 -3.94
N LYS A 492 17.42 13.05 -4.30
CA LYS A 492 17.47 11.88 -3.41
C LYS A 492 18.91 11.59 -3.00
N ASN A 493 19.13 11.49 -1.69
CA ASN A 493 20.40 11.08 -1.10
C ASN A 493 20.30 9.61 -0.62
N PRO A 494 21.34 8.80 -0.82
CA PRO A 494 21.39 7.42 -0.34
C PRO A 494 21.74 7.36 1.16
N SER A 495 21.23 6.34 1.85
CA SER A 495 21.75 5.88 3.13
C SER A 495 23.15 5.26 2.96
N TYR A 496 23.80 4.92 4.08
CA TYR A 496 25.11 4.27 4.03
C TYR A 496 25.06 2.93 3.27
N GLU A 497 24.12 2.05 3.60
CA GLU A 497 23.96 0.77 2.91
C GLU A 497 23.59 0.91 1.43
N GLU A 498 22.71 1.87 1.10
CA GLU A 498 22.34 2.16 -0.29
C GLU A 498 23.57 2.63 -1.08
N ARG A 499 24.41 3.47 -0.46
CA ARG A 499 25.67 3.95 -1.06
C ARG A 499 26.64 2.81 -1.31
N GLU A 500 26.78 1.86 -0.38
CA GLU A 500 27.67 0.70 -0.57
C GLU A 500 27.21 -0.17 -1.75
N LEU A 501 25.94 -0.55 -1.79
CA LEU A 501 25.38 -1.37 -2.88
C LEU A 501 25.51 -0.66 -4.23
N TRP A 502 25.20 0.63 -4.30
CA TRP A 502 25.31 1.40 -5.53
C TRP A 502 26.77 1.51 -6.00
N THR A 503 27.72 1.67 -5.08
CA THR A 503 29.16 1.64 -5.39
C THR A 503 29.60 0.30 -5.95
N GLN A 504 29.12 -0.81 -5.39
CA GLN A 504 29.45 -2.15 -5.88
C GLN A 504 28.89 -2.37 -7.29
N ALA A 505 27.67 -1.87 -7.57
CA ALA A 505 27.06 -1.93 -8.89
C ALA A 505 27.86 -1.10 -9.92
N LEU A 506 28.28 0.12 -9.56
CA LEU A 506 29.15 0.98 -10.38
C LEU A 506 30.46 0.28 -10.74
N LYS A 507 31.10 -0.38 -9.77
CA LYS A 507 32.36 -1.11 -9.98
C LYS A 507 32.24 -2.29 -10.95
N GLN A 508 31.04 -2.81 -11.23
CA GLN A 508 30.86 -3.87 -12.23
C GLN A 508 31.26 -3.41 -13.64
N TYR A 509 31.10 -2.11 -13.94
CA TYR A 509 31.53 -1.52 -15.21
C TYR A 509 33.03 -1.23 -15.28
N GLU A 510 33.74 -1.20 -14.14
CA GLU A 510 35.19 -0.97 -14.07
C GLU A 510 36.02 -2.24 -14.26
N LEU A 511 35.38 -3.41 -14.12
CA LEU A 511 36.07 -4.69 -14.20
C LEU A 511 36.74 -4.88 -15.56
N THR A 512 38.07 -5.01 -15.52
CA THR A 512 38.92 -5.23 -16.69
C THR A 512 39.81 -6.44 -16.46
N ASP A 513 39.30 -7.59 -16.86
CA ASP A 513 40.03 -8.85 -16.93
C ASP A 513 39.58 -9.61 -18.16
N PRO A 514 40.28 -9.44 -19.29
CA PRO A 514 39.87 -10.08 -20.52
C PRO A 514 39.93 -11.61 -20.49
N SER A 515 40.65 -12.22 -19.54
CA SER A 515 40.66 -13.68 -19.37
C SER A 515 39.33 -14.21 -18.82
N LEU A 516 38.61 -13.36 -18.10
CA LEU A 516 37.27 -13.63 -17.55
C LEU A 516 36.16 -13.01 -18.42
N GLY A 517 36.51 -12.43 -19.57
CA GLY A 517 35.55 -11.76 -20.46
C GLY A 517 35.14 -10.36 -19.99
N TYR A 518 35.91 -9.73 -19.10
CA TYR A 518 35.62 -8.38 -18.62
C TYR A 518 36.46 -7.34 -19.33
N TYR A 519 35.82 -6.35 -19.95
CA TYR A 519 36.49 -5.34 -20.77
C TYR A 519 36.26 -3.91 -20.29
N GLY A 520 35.38 -3.70 -19.30
CA GLY A 520 35.04 -2.40 -18.75
C GLY A 520 34.46 -1.46 -19.81
N VAL A 521 33.60 -1.99 -20.69
CA VAL A 521 33.09 -1.28 -21.87
C VAL A 521 32.28 -0.05 -21.45
N GLY A 522 31.41 -0.19 -20.45
CA GLY A 522 30.65 0.93 -19.88
C GLY A 522 31.56 2.00 -19.27
N PHE A 523 32.57 1.62 -18.48
CA PHE A 523 33.51 2.59 -17.91
C PHE A 523 34.38 3.28 -18.98
N ARG A 524 34.73 2.59 -20.07
CA ARG A 524 35.40 3.20 -21.21
C ARG A 524 34.49 4.15 -22.00
N SER A 525 33.17 3.90 -21.98
CA SER A 525 32.14 4.73 -22.62
C SER A 525 31.88 6.00 -21.81
N VAL A 526 31.61 5.87 -20.50
CA VAL A 526 31.10 6.93 -19.63
C VAL A 526 31.82 7.04 -18.28
N GLY A 527 33.07 6.59 -18.18
CA GLY A 527 33.83 6.54 -16.91
C GLY A 527 33.97 7.88 -16.21
N GLY A 528 34.00 8.99 -16.95
CA GLY A 528 33.95 10.33 -16.36
C GLY A 528 32.63 10.62 -15.61
N ILE A 529 31.50 10.12 -16.12
CA ILE A 529 30.18 10.21 -15.47
C ILE A 529 30.17 9.30 -14.24
N MET A 530 30.60 8.05 -14.39
CA MET A 530 30.68 7.07 -13.28
C MET A 530 31.53 7.57 -12.11
N ASN A 531 32.72 8.11 -12.39
CA ASN A 531 33.59 8.69 -11.38
C ASN A 531 32.90 9.83 -10.63
N ARG A 532 32.28 10.78 -11.35
CA ARG A 532 31.52 11.87 -10.71
C ARG A 532 30.39 11.34 -9.84
N LYS A 533 29.66 10.33 -10.30
CA LYS A 533 28.58 9.69 -9.54
C LYS A 533 29.12 9.03 -8.27
N MET A 534 30.27 8.36 -8.30
CA MET A 534 30.90 7.79 -7.10
C MET A 534 31.27 8.86 -6.07
N TYR A 535 31.77 10.02 -6.51
CA TYR A 535 32.07 11.14 -5.61
C TYR A 535 30.81 11.82 -5.05
N ASN A 536 29.78 11.98 -5.87
CA ASN A 536 28.51 12.59 -5.49
C ASN A 536 27.32 11.69 -5.84
N MET A 537 27.09 10.66 -5.02
CA MET A 537 25.95 9.75 -5.19
C MET A 537 24.65 10.44 -4.79
N GLN A 538 24.03 11.06 -5.79
CA GLN A 538 22.71 11.68 -5.72
C GLN A 538 21.91 11.25 -6.95
N GLU A 539 20.61 11.08 -6.76
CA GLU A 539 19.66 10.82 -7.84
C GLU A 539 18.69 12.01 -7.94
N PHE A 540 18.39 12.41 -9.17
CA PHE A 540 17.58 13.60 -9.46
C PHE A 540 16.29 13.15 -10.14
N ILE A 541 15.15 13.40 -9.49
CA ILE A 541 13.83 13.07 -10.02
C ILE A 541 13.25 14.29 -10.68
N ASP A 542 12.78 14.11 -11.91
CA ASP A 542 12.00 15.08 -12.66
C ASP A 542 10.51 14.71 -12.56
N TYR A 543 9.71 15.58 -11.94
CA TYR A 543 8.26 15.39 -11.78
C TYR A 543 7.43 16.01 -12.92
N ASN A 544 8.05 16.54 -13.99
CA ASN A 544 7.33 17.24 -15.08
C ASN A 544 6.70 16.34 -16.17
#